data_AF-A0AB73T8L0-F1
#
_entry.id   AF-A0AB73T8L0-F1
#
_cell.length_a   1.000
_cell.length_b   1.000
_cell.length_c   1.000
_cell.angle_alpha   90.00
_cell.angle_beta   90.00
_cell.angle_gamma   90.00
#
_symmetry.space_group_name_H-M   'P 1'
#
loop_
_entity.id
_entity.type
_entity.pdbx_description
1 polymer ?
#
loop_
_entity_poly.entity_id
_entity_poly.type
_entity_poly.pdbx_seq_one_letter_code
_entity_poly.pdbx_strand_id
1 'polypeptide(L)'
;MAGVFIQLEVLKIKRFDSLNEEWLEFIKKNRAQGGTQHTYDIVIGPVADDNTMQTIQLYISGILTGEEAVKRLRYSKVNNQVSFHTEKALAYLRFIGREKYE
;
A
#
# COMPACT_ATOMS: atom_id res chain seq x y z
N MET A 1 13.33 -8.61 15.54
CA MET A 1 12.12 -8.88 16.36
C MET A 1 10.86 -8.70 15.51
N ALA A 2 9.85 -9.55 15.65
CA ALA A 2 8.53 -9.31 15.03
C ALA A 2 7.83 -8.18 15.81
N GLY A 3 7.54 -7.05 15.15
CA GLY A 3 6.79 -5.96 15.77
C GLY A 3 5.39 -6.45 16.18
N VAL A 4 4.95 -6.07 17.39
CA VAL A 4 3.59 -6.36 17.84
C VAL A 4 2.64 -5.36 17.19
N PHE A 5 1.77 -5.83 16.29
CA PHE A 5 0.73 -5.02 15.67
C PHE A 5 -0.59 -5.23 16.41
N ILE A 6 -1.11 -4.18 17.05
CA ILE A 6 -2.43 -4.19 17.70
C ILE A 6 -3.36 -3.32 16.85
N GLN A 7 -4.40 -3.94 16.30
CA GLN A 7 -5.42 -3.19 15.58
C GLN A 7 -6.28 -2.43 16.57
N LEU A 8 -6.26 -1.10 16.47
CA LEU A 8 -7.09 -0.21 17.28
C LEU A 8 -8.34 0.14 16.47
N GLU A 9 -9.52 -0.15 17.01
CA GLU A 9 -10.81 0.18 16.36
C GLU A 9 -10.98 1.68 16.07
N VAL A 10 -10.24 2.53 16.80
CA VAL A 10 -10.23 3.97 16.61
C VAL A 10 -9.59 4.41 15.29
N LEU A 11 -8.72 3.60 14.68
CA LEU A 11 -8.01 3.96 13.44
C LEU A 11 -8.70 3.38 12.20
N LYS A 12 -8.89 4.20 11.17
CA LYS A 12 -9.38 3.74 9.86
C LYS A 12 -8.24 3.12 9.08
N ILE A 13 -8.14 1.79 9.11
CA ILE A 13 -7.08 1.04 8.44
C ILE A 13 -7.59 0.43 7.14
N LYS A 14 -6.92 0.72 6.03
CA LYS A 14 -7.11 -0.02 4.77
C LYS A 14 -6.00 -1.04 4.61
N ARG A 15 -6.37 -2.32 4.45
CA ARG A 15 -5.43 -3.40 4.17
C ARG A 15 -5.68 -3.96 2.77
N PHE A 16 -4.60 -4.17 2.04
CA PHE A 16 -4.54 -4.91 0.79
C PHE A 16 -3.69 -6.15 1.03
N ASP A 17 -4.29 -7.33 0.89
CA ASP A 17 -3.59 -8.61 1.09
C ASP A 17 -2.88 -9.10 -0.18
N SER A 18 -3.19 -8.48 -1.34
CA SER A 18 -2.62 -8.85 -2.63
C SER A 18 -2.69 -7.71 -3.65
N LEU A 19 -1.98 -7.88 -4.76
CA LEU A 19 -2.01 -7.01 -5.94
C LEU A 19 -3.29 -7.23 -6.77
N ASN A 20 -4.45 -7.02 -6.16
CA ASN A 20 -5.76 -7.20 -6.79
C ASN A 20 -6.27 -5.92 -7.48
N GLU A 21 -7.44 -5.99 -8.10
CA GLU A 21 -8.02 -4.84 -8.82
C GLU A 21 -8.31 -3.65 -7.90
N GLU A 22 -8.74 -3.92 -6.66
CA GLU A 22 -9.00 -2.85 -5.68
C GLU A 22 -7.71 -2.07 -5.36
N TRP A 23 -6.59 -2.79 -5.19
CA TRP A 23 -5.28 -2.18 -5.01
C TRP A 23 -4.87 -1.37 -6.25
N LEU A 24 -5.09 -1.90 -7.45
CA LEU A 24 -4.78 -1.21 -8.71
C LEU A 24 -5.55 0.12 -8.85
N GLU A 25 -6.86 0.10 -8.63
CA GLU A 25 -7.68 1.32 -8.69
C GLU A 25 -7.27 2.32 -7.60
N PHE A 26 -6.91 1.84 -6.41
CA PHE A 26 -6.40 2.69 -5.34
C PHE A 26 -5.10 3.40 -5.72
N ILE A 27 -4.14 2.67 -6.30
CA ILE A 27 -2.87 3.25 -6.77
C ILE A 27 -3.10 4.22 -7.93
N LYS A 28 -3.94 3.86 -8.90
CA LYS A 28 -4.31 4.72 -10.03
C LYS A 28 -4.91 6.04 -9.56
N LYS A 29 -5.86 6.00 -8.62
CA LYS A 29 -6.49 7.21 -8.06
C LYS A 29 -5.45 8.12 -7.39
N ASN A 30 -4.57 7.57 -6.56
CA ASN A 30 -3.52 8.33 -5.89
C ASN A 30 -2.53 8.96 -6.89
N ARG A 31 -2.14 8.22 -7.94
CA ARG A 31 -1.19 8.71 -8.96
C ARG A 31 -1.79 9.77 -9.88
N ALA A 32 -3.06 9.62 -10.27
CA ALA A 32 -3.71 10.55 -11.19
C ALA A 32 -4.02 11.91 -10.54
N GLN A 33 -4.41 11.91 -9.27
CA GLN A 33 -4.87 13.13 -8.59
C GLN A 33 -3.78 13.77 -7.71
N GLY A 34 -2.71 13.04 -7.38
CA GLY A 34 -1.68 13.47 -6.45
C GLY A 34 -2.21 13.60 -5.02
N GLY A 35 -1.34 13.81 -4.03
CA GLY A 35 -1.77 13.91 -2.63
C GLY A 35 -2.44 12.65 -2.08
N THR A 36 -3.12 12.78 -0.93
CA THR A 36 -3.84 11.66 -0.29
C THR A 36 -5.31 11.65 -0.74
N GLN A 37 -5.74 10.60 -1.46
CA GLN A 37 -7.08 10.53 -2.08
C GLN A 37 -8.09 9.68 -1.30
N HIS A 38 -7.85 9.51 0.00
CA HIS A 38 -8.63 8.69 0.92
C HIS A 38 -8.61 9.28 2.33
N THR A 39 -9.48 8.76 3.20
CA THR A 39 -9.55 9.17 4.62
C THR A 39 -9.00 8.11 5.57
N TYR A 40 -8.28 7.12 5.07
CA TYR A 40 -7.63 6.11 5.91
C TYR A 40 -6.48 6.74 6.69
N ASP A 41 -6.42 6.41 7.98
CA ASP A 41 -5.34 6.78 8.88
C ASP A 41 -4.06 6.01 8.56
N ILE A 42 -4.21 4.72 8.19
CA ILE A 42 -3.12 3.81 7.84
C ILE A 42 -3.51 2.99 6.60
N VAL A 43 -2.56 2.82 5.69
CA VAL A 43 -2.65 1.89 4.56
C VAL A 43 -1.58 0.82 4.69
N ILE A 44 -2.00 -0.45 4.67
CA ILE A 44 -1.13 -1.63 4.77
C ILE A 44 -1.27 -2.46 3.50
N GLY A 45 -0.16 -2.88 2.91
CA GLY A 45 -0.19 -3.81 1.78
C GLY A 45 0.99 -3.63 0.83
N PRO A 46 0.90 -4.19 -0.38
CA PRO A 46 1.95 -4.11 -1.39
C PRO A 46 2.38 -2.68 -1.70
N VAL A 47 3.70 -2.44 -1.71
CA VAL A 47 4.27 -1.20 -2.24
C VAL A 47 4.16 -1.19 -3.77
N ALA A 48 3.77 -0.03 -4.33
CA ALA A 48 3.83 0.21 -5.76
C ALA A 48 5.25 0.67 -6.18
N ASP A 49 6.21 -0.27 -6.11
CA ASP A 49 7.63 -0.05 -6.43
C ASP A 49 7.96 -0.26 -7.93
N ASP A 50 9.25 -0.18 -8.27
CA ASP A 50 9.76 -0.33 -9.64
C ASP A 50 9.35 -1.66 -10.30
N ASN A 51 9.20 -2.75 -9.52
CA ASN A 51 8.83 -4.06 -10.04
C ASN A 51 7.36 -4.12 -10.50
N THR A 52 6.52 -3.21 -10.01
CA THR A 52 5.08 -3.16 -10.32
C THR A 52 4.73 -1.98 -11.24
N MET A 53 5.61 -0.98 -11.32
CA MET A 53 5.37 0.29 -11.99
C MET A 53 4.98 0.14 -13.45
N GLN A 54 5.68 -0.70 -14.22
CA GLN A 54 5.41 -0.85 -15.65
C GLN A 54 3.97 -1.32 -15.90
N THR A 55 3.53 -2.35 -15.18
CA THR A 55 2.16 -2.87 -15.31
C THR A 55 1.12 -1.85 -14.87
N ILE A 56 1.38 -1.13 -13.77
CA ILE A 56 0.51 -0.04 -13.31
C ILE A 56 0.36 1.04 -14.39
N GLN A 57 1.46 1.46 -15.04
CA GLN A 57 1.42 2.50 -16.07
C GLN A 57 0.61 2.07 -17.30
N LEU A 58 0.78 0.82 -17.75
CA LEU A 58 -0.01 0.28 -18.88
C LEU A 58 -1.51 0.19 -18.55
N TYR A 59 -1.85 -0.07 -17.29
CA TYR A 59 -3.22 -0.04 -16.83
C TYR A 59 -3.78 1.38 -16.74
N ILE A 60 -3.01 2.33 -16.19
CA ILE A 60 -3.39 3.75 -16.11
C ILE A 60 -3.62 4.34 -17.51
N SER A 61 -2.80 3.96 -18.50
CA SER A 61 -2.95 4.40 -19.89
C SER A 61 -4.07 3.70 -20.67
N GLY A 62 -4.76 2.72 -20.05
CA GLY A 62 -5.84 1.97 -20.68
C GLY A 62 -5.37 0.91 -21.68
N ILE A 63 -4.07 0.62 -21.76
CA ILE A 63 -3.53 -0.45 -22.62
C ILE A 63 -3.87 -1.82 -22.05
N LEU A 64 -3.87 -1.97 -20.72
CA LEU A 64 -4.32 -3.17 -20.03
C LEU A 64 -5.65 -2.94 -19.34
N THR A 65 -6.51 -3.94 -19.40
CA THR A 65 -7.64 -4.09 -18.49
C THR A 65 -7.16 -4.36 -17.06
N GLY A 66 -8.04 -4.17 -16.07
CA GLY A 66 -7.75 -4.50 -14.66
C GLY A 66 -7.35 -5.97 -14.49
N GLU A 67 -8.11 -6.88 -15.10
CA GLU A 67 -7.86 -8.32 -15.05
C GLU A 67 -6.48 -8.69 -15.62
N GLU A 68 -6.11 -8.14 -16.79
CA GLU A 68 -4.79 -8.38 -17.40
C GLU A 68 -3.65 -7.84 -16.55
N ALA A 69 -3.83 -6.67 -15.94
CA ALA A 69 -2.84 -6.08 -15.06
C ALA A 69 -2.64 -6.94 -13.80
N VAL A 70 -3.72 -7.37 -13.13
CA VAL A 70 -3.64 -8.30 -11.99
C VAL A 70 -2.95 -9.60 -12.40
N LYS A 71 -3.28 -10.13 -13.59
CA LYS A 71 -2.70 -11.39 -14.09
C LYS A 71 -1.19 -11.30 -14.34
N ARG A 72 -0.67 -10.12 -14.66
CA ARG A 72 0.78 -9.87 -14.77
C ARG A 72 1.42 -9.67 -13.40
N LEU A 73 0.76 -8.93 -12.51
CA LEU A 73 1.27 -8.59 -11.17
C LEU A 73 1.41 -9.78 -10.23
N ARG A 74 0.64 -10.86 -10.42
CA ARG A 74 0.77 -12.10 -9.62
C ARG A 74 2.14 -12.79 -9.67
N TYR A 75 3.01 -12.42 -10.61
CA TYR A 75 4.41 -12.89 -10.65
C TYR A 75 5.41 -11.91 -10.02
N SER A 76 4.98 -10.71 -9.65
CA SER A 76 5.83 -9.71 -9.03
C SER A 76 6.18 -10.10 -7.60
N LYS A 77 7.44 -9.93 -7.22
CA LYS A 77 7.86 -10.02 -5.82
C LYS A 77 7.25 -8.83 -5.06
N VAL A 78 6.48 -9.13 -4.03
CA VAL A 78 5.78 -8.12 -3.24
C VAL A 78 6.53 -7.82 -1.94
N ASN A 79 6.75 -6.54 -1.68
CA ASN A 79 7.12 -6.06 -0.35
C ASN A 79 5.91 -5.34 0.25
N ASN A 80 5.58 -5.66 1.50
CA ASN A 80 4.50 -4.96 2.19
C ASN A 80 5.03 -3.72 2.89
N GLN A 81 4.23 -2.67 2.87
CA GLN A 81 4.46 -1.43 3.61
C GLN A 81 3.36 -1.19 4.64
N VAL A 82 3.67 -0.30 5.58
CA VAL A 82 2.70 0.34 6.47
C VAL A 82 2.89 1.85 6.29
N SER A 83 1.89 2.53 5.75
CA SER A 83 1.92 3.97 5.50
C SER A 83 0.96 4.69 6.44
N PHE A 84 1.44 5.76 7.09
CA PHE A 84 0.69 6.56 8.05
C PHE A 84 0.34 7.91 7.40
N HIS A 85 -0.94 8.29 7.44
CA HIS A 85 -1.45 9.45 6.69
C HIS A 85 -2.05 10.54 7.58
N THR A 86 -2.14 10.31 8.89
CA THR A 86 -2.72 11.27 9.85
C THR A 86 -1.88 11.39 11.11
N GLU A 87 -1.88 12.57 11.74
CA GLU A 87 -1.25 12.80 13.05
C GLU A 87 -1.82 11.87 14.12
N LYS A 88 -3.13 11.60 14.04
CA LYS A 88 -3.82 10.63 14.88
C LYS A 88 -3.14 9.26 14.82
N ALA A 89 -2.82 8.75 13.62
CA ALA A 89 -2.14 7.47 13.46
C ALA A 89 -0.74 7.48 14.10
N LEU A 90 -0.01 8.58 13.93
CA LEU A 90 1.34 8.76 14.49
C LEU A 90 1.34 8.79 16.02
N ALA A 91 0.30 9.36 16.65
CA ALA A 91 0.17 9.43 18.10
C ALA A 91 0.10 8.04 18.79
N TYR A 92 -0.23 6.99 18.04
CA TYR A 92 -0.26 5.61 18.55
C TYR A 92 1.05 4.83 18.31
N LEU A 93 2.06 5.45 17.69
CA LEU A 93 3.38 4.84 17.57
C LEU A 93 4.06 4.81 18.94
N ARG A 94 4.49 3.61 19.34
CA ARG A 94 5.30 3.41 20.53
C ARG A 94 6.66 2.85 20.13
N PHE A 95 7.71 3.54 20.52
CA PHE A 95 9.05 2.99 20.40
C PHE A 95 9.20 1.76 21.31
N ILE A 96 9.52 0.61 20.72
CA ILE A 96 9.71 -0.66 21.44
C ILE A 96 11.19 -1.06 21.53
N GLY A 97 12.07 -0.50 20.69
CA GLY A 97 13.48 -0.85 20.63
C GLY A 97 14.10 -0.51 19.27
N ARG A 98 15.43 -0.66 19.18
CA ARG A 98 16.18 -0.52 17.92
C ARG A 98 17.16 -1.69 17.79
N GLU A 99 17.32 -2.19 16.57
CA GLU A 99 18.40 -3.12 16.20
C GLU A 99 19.39 -2.34 15.33
N LYS A 100 20.69 -2.55 15.54
CA LYS A 100 21.74 -1.99 14.68
C LYS A 100 22.31 -3.13 13.86
N TYR A 101 22.19 -3.05 12.55
CA TYR A 101 22.88 -3.95 11.64
C TYR A 101 24.27 -3.36 11.38
N GLU A 102 25.30 -4.18 11.56
CA GLU A 102 26.69 -3.86 11.21
C GLU A 102 26.94 -3.98 9.71
#